data_AF-A0A3A9BW47-F1
#
_entry.id   AF-A0A3A9BW47-F1
#
_cell.length_a   1.000
_cell.length_b   1.000
_cell.length_c   1.000
_cell.angle_alpha   90.00
_cell.angle_beta   90.00
_cell.angle_gamma   90.00
#
_symmetry.space_group_name_H-M   'P 1'
#
loop_
_entity.id
_entity.type
_entity.pdbx_description
1 polymer ?
#
loop_
_entity_poly.entity_id
_entity_poly.type
_entity_poly.pdbx_seq_one_letter_code
_entity_poly.pdbx_strand_id
1 'polypeptide(L)'
;MDIVLCYSILEKCKSIDVFSGNKEAVQMVWRIRQHRMVLSERLMEFYEKYFEKKGQGWLEWYQGLCTDVFYTTERSQILDSERGQEYIKENPYHNELIRLCRKTEDKIILLEPKRKIDKNIIKKLDIGVFDSKDVMDVSGNNAFSMYTLPVNGKSISEGEDSKAISKWLGRFLQEENYIQIFDNYLLTKEGIAYLKNYILRYVQDGAQINIYSCLNDSDLNEQQVKQIFQEDYYKKWMFSIWLVKSKKDSHARSIEGSKYIIQIDRGLSVFGRSGKTFQTVINIFQNNGMQRTILKESQLSKLIG
;
A
#
# COMPACT_ATOMS: atom_id res chain seq x y z
N MET A 1 4.75 -2.04 4.60
CA MET A 1 4.40 -1.25 5.78
C MET A 1 5.01 -1.91 6.99
N ASP A 2 5.52 -1.12 7.92
CA ASP A 2 6.13 -1.58 9.17
C ASP A 2 5.10 -1.57 10.29
N ILE A 3 4.92 -2.71 10.96
CA ILE A 3 3.96 -2.86 12.05
C ILE A 3 4.63 -3.40 13.32
N VAL A 4 4.24 -2.87 14.47
CA VAL A 4 4.62 -3.40 15.77
C VAL A 4 3.44 -4.22 16.31
N LEU A 5 3.65 -5.51 16.53
CA LEU A 5 2.62 -6.38 17.11
C LEU A 5 2.62 -6.28 18.63
N CYS A 6 1.51 -6.61 19.27
CA CYS A 6 1.46 -6.87 20.70
C CYS A 6 1.39 -8.39 20.95
N TYR A 7 1.88 -8.89 22.09
CA TYR A 7 1.69 -10.29 22.51
C TYR A 7 0.23 -10.73 22.46
N SER A 8 -0.74 -9.82 22.67
CA SER A 8 -2.17 -10.13 22.59
C SER A 8 -2.64 -10.43 21.17
N ILE A 9 -1.98 -9.82 20.17
CA ILE A 9 -2.23 -10.11 18.75
C ILE A 9 -1.50 -11.39 18.37
N LEU A 10 -0.24 -11.57 18.80
CA LEU A 10 0.51 -12.82 18.61
C LEU A 10 -0.23 -14.02 19.21
N GLU A 11 -0.86 -13.85 20.38
CA GLU A 11 -1.67 -14.88 21.02
C GLU A 11 -2.86 -15.30 20.16
N LYS A 12 -3.53 -14.33 19.54
CA LYS A 12 -4.58 -14.61 18.55
C LYS A 12 -4.01 -15.35 17.34
N CYS A 13 -2.80 -15.00 16.87
CA CYS A 13 -2.14 -15.67 15.75
C CYS A 13 -1.81 -17.15 16.03
N LYS A 14 -1.35 -17.52 17.24
CA LYS A 14 -1.08 -18.93 17.57
C LYS A 14 -2.35 -19.78 17.57
N SER A 15 -3.46 -19.20 18.02
CA SER A 15 -4.76 -19.90 18.14
C SER A 15 -5.36 -20.36 16.79
N ILE A 16 -4.58 -20.27 15.71
CA ILE A 16 -4.99 -20.40 14.32
C ILE A 16 -4.01 -21.37 13.67
N ASP A 17 -4.33 -22.66 13.73
CA ASP A 17 -3.66 -23.66 12.92
C ASP A 17 -4.02 -23.49 11.44
N VAL A 18 -3.16 -23.92 10.53
CA VAL A 18 -3.38 -23.97 9.07
C VAL A 18 -4.61 -24.84 8.74
N PHE A 19 -4.99 -25.75 9.64
CA PHE A 19 -6.20 -26.56 9.60
C PHE A 19 -7.37 -26.01 10.42
N SER A 20 -7.25 -24.81 10.98
CA SER A 20 -8.35 -24.23 11.75
C SER A 20 -9.54 -23.95 10.83
N GLY A 21 -10.71 -24.46 11.20
CA GLY A 21 -11.98 -24.14 10.52
C GLY A 21 -12.39 -22.67 10.66
N ASN A 22 -11.63 -21.87 11.42
CA ASN A 22 -11.90 -20.46 11.66
C ASN A 22 -11.29 -19.59 10.54
N LYS A 23 -12.05 -19.44 9.45
CA LYS A 23 -11.68 -18.64 8.28
C LYS A 23 -11.29 -17.20 8.61
N GLU A 24 -11.99 -16.55 9.54
CA GLU A 24 -11.72 -15.17 9.95
C GLU A 24 -10.33 -15.04 10.56
N ALA A 25 -9.97 -16.02 11.39
CA ALA A 25 -8.70 -16.04 12.07
C ALA A 25 -7.55 -16.28 11.07
N VAL A 26 -7.69 -17.27 10.17
CA VAL A 26 -6.73 -17.51 9.07
C VAL A 26 -6.53 -16.24 8.24
N GLN A 27 -7.61 -15.55 7.88
CA GLN A 27 -7.56 -14.31 7.13
C GLN A 27 -6.85 -13.17 7.88
N MET A 28 -7.05 -13.05 9.20
CA MET A 28 -6.33 -12.08 10.04
C MET A 28 -4.82 -12.32 9.98
N VAL A 29 -4.37 -13.56 10.14
CA VAL A 29 -2.94 -13.91 10.07
C VAL A 29 -2.38 -13.60 8.69
N TRP A 30 -3.12 -13.94 7.62
CA TRP A 30 -2.71 -13.63 6.25
C TRP A 30 -2.56 -12.13 6.01
N ARG A 31 -3.49 -11.32 6.53
CA ARG A 31 -3.43 -9.85 6.40
C ARG A 31 -2.27 -9.25 7.18
N ILE A 32 -1.99 -9.74 8.38
CA ILE A 32 -0.81 -9.31 9.17
C ILE A 32 0.49 -9.65 8.45
N ARG A 33 0.59 -10.85 7.85
CA ARG A 33 1.79 -11.34 7.15
C ARG A 33 2.15 -10.59 5.86
N GLN A 34 1.27 -9.72 5.36
CA GLN A 34 1.60 -8.83 4.24
C GLN A 34 2.48 -7.65 4.65
N HIS A 35 2.65 -7.43 5.95
CA HIS A 35 3.41 -6.33 6.51
C HIS A 35 4.67 -6.83 7.19
N ARG A 36 5.68 -5.98 7.22
CA ARG A 36 6.94 -6.29 7.87
C ARG A 36 6.79 -6.06 9.37
N MET A 37 7.04 -7.10 10.16
CA MET A 37 6.97 -7.01 11.62
C MET A 37 8.23 -6.36 12.17
N VAL A 38 8.08 -5.32 12.97
CA VAL A 38 9.19 -4.63 13.63
C VAL A 38 9.32 -5.11 15.07
N LEU A 39 10.54 -5.51 15.45
CA LEU A 39 10.89 -6.07 16.74
C LEU A 39 12.10 -5.35 17.36
N SER A 40 12.27 -5.53 18.67
CA SER A 40 13.49 -5.22 19.41
C SER A 40 13.80 -6.37 20.36
N GLU A 41 15.06 -6.55 20.76
CA GLU A 41 15.46 -7.59 21.74
C GLU A 41 14.61 -7.51 23.01
N ARG A 42 14.43 -6.29 23.54
CA ARG A 42 13.62 -6.05 24.73
C ARG A 42 12.15 -6.42 24.53
N LEU A 43 11.59 -6.18 23.34
CA LEU A 43 10.22 -6.54 23.03
C LEU A 43 10.07 -8.07 22.96
N MET A 44 11.06 -8.76 22.40
CA MET A 44 11.11 -10.22 22.37
C MET A 44 11.21 -10.83 23.77
N GLU A 45 12.01 -10.25 24.68
CA GLU A 45 12.04 -10.67 26.09
C GLU A 45 10.68 -10.57 26.77
N PHE A 46 9.89 -9.53 26.48
CA PHE A 46 8.53 -9.41 27.02
C PHE A 46 7.60 -10.51 26.46
N TYR A 47 7.73 -10.86 25.19
CA TYR A 47 6.96 -11.93 24.58
C TYR A 47 7.31 -13.30 25.16
N GLU A 48 8.61 -13.59 25.30
CA GLU A 48 9.08 -14.83 25.87
C GLU A 48 8.53 -15.04 27.28
N LYS A 49 8.68 -14.05 28.16
CA LYS A 49 8.11 -14.06 29.53
C LYS A 49 6.59 -14.18 29.55
N TYR A 50 5.90 -13.62 28.56
CA TYR A 50 4.44 -13.73 28.46
C TYR A 50 4.01 -15.15 28.08
N PHE A 51 4.65 -15.75 27.07
CA PHE A 51 4.30 -17.08 26.57
C PHE A 51 4.80 -18.21 27.45
N GLU A 52 5.93 -18.04 28.15
CA GLU A 52 6.38 -18.96 29.20
C GLU A 52 5.31 -19.12 30.30
N LYS A 53 4.75 -18.01 30.78
CA LYS A 53 3.66 -18.03 31.78
C LYS A 53 2.36 -18.68 31.29
N LYS A 54 2.14 -18.72 29.98
CA LYS A 54 0.97 -19.39 29.37
C LYS A 54 1.16 -20.90 29.24
N GLY A 55 2.39 -21.39 29.29
CA GLY A 55 2.75 -22.80 29.28
C GLY A 55 3.71 -23.17 28.15
N GLN A 56 4.36 -24.33 28.30
CA GLN A 56 5.44 -24.79 27.44
C GLN A 56 5.11 -24.75 25.94
N GLY A 57 3.92 -25.24 25.55
CA GLY A 57 3.51 -25.23 24.13
C GLY A 57 3.29 -23.83 23.53
N TRP A 58 3.08 -22.79 24.34
CA TRP A 58 3.05 -21.40 23.89
C TRP A 58 4.45 -20.87 23.64
N LEU A 59 5.38 -21.15 24.56
CA LEU A 59 6.78 -20.76 24.44
C LEU A 59 7.43 -21.38 23.21
N GLU A 60 7.28 -22.69 23.00
CA GLU A 60 7.85 -23.41 21.84
C GLU A 60 7.40 -22.83 20.50
N TRP A 61 6.11 -22.48 20.40
CA TRP A 61 5.58 -21.83 19.20
C TRP A 61 6.15 -20.43 18.99
N TYR A 62 6.28 -19.65 20.05
CA TYR A 62 6.85 -18.30 19.94
C TYR A 62 8.32 -18.37 19.53
N GLN A 63 9.09 -19.33 20.05
CA GLN A 63 10.47 -19.59 19.63
C GLN A 63 10.55 -20.03 18.16
N GLY A 64 9.60 -20.85 17.70
CA GLY A 64 9.44 -21.18 16.28
C GLY A 64 9.18 -19.93 15.41
N LEU A 65 8.26 -19.06 15.83
CA LEU A 65 8.00 -17.78 15.15
C LEU A 65 9.26 -16.90 15.10
N CYS A 66 10.01 -16.81 16.20
CA CYS A 66 11.25 -16.04 16.23
C CYS A 66 12.28 -16.59 15.23
N THR A 67 12.38 -17.91 15.12
CA THR A 67 13.24 -18.57 14.14
C THR A 67 12.89 -18.09 12.72
N ASP A 68 11.62 -18.15 12.33
CA ASP A 68 11.15 -17.67 11.02
C ASP A 68 11.47 -16.19 10.77
N VAL A 69 11.30 -15.36 11.80
CA VAL A 69 11.62 -13.92 11.78
C VAL A 69 13.11 -13.71 11.48
N PHE A 70 14.01 -14.37 12.21
CA PHE A 70 15.46 -14.20 12.05
C PHE A 70 15.97 -14.64 10.67
N TYR A 71 15.28 -15.57 10.00
CA TYR A 71 15.66 -16.04 8.66
C TYR A 71 15.00 -15.25 7.50
N THR A 72 14.11 -14.29 7.76
CA THR A 72 13.39 -13.56 6.70
C THR A 72 13.41 -12.03 6.88
N THR A 73 14.43 -11.38 6.33
CA THR A 73 14.61 -9.92 6.36
C THR A 73 13.52 -9.14 5.61
N GLU A 74 12.81 -9.79 4.68
CA GLU A 74 11.67 -9.18 3.97
C GLU A 74 10.42 -9.08 4.85
N ARG A 75 10.28 -9.99 5.84
CA ARG A 75 9.07 -10.11 6.68
C ARG A 75 9.25 -9.55 8.07
N SER A 76 10.49 -9.32 8.49
CA SER A 76 10.76 -8.72 9.80
C SER A 76 11.94 -7.77 9.77
N GLN A 77 11.95 -6.85 10.73
CA GLN A 77 13.05 -5.94 10.97
C GLN A 77 13.30 -5.86 12.47
N ILE A 78 14.55 -6.04 12.87
CA ILE A 78 14.98 -5.85 14.26
C ILE A 78 15.62 -4.48 14.35
N LEU A 79 15.12 -3.64 15.25
CA LEU A 79 15.65 -2.31 15.51
C LEU A 79 16.19 -2.25 16.94
N ASP A 80 17.40 -1.71 17.06
CA ASP A 80 17.97 -1.39 18.36
C ASP A 80 17.13 -0.32 19.03
N SER A 81 16.72 -0.58 20.25
CA SER A 81 15.88 0.33 21.00
C SER A 81 16.76 1.09 21.99
N GLU A 82 17.42 2.16 21.50
CA GLU A 82 18.24 3.08 22.30
C GLU A 82 17.47 3.60 23.52
N ARG A 83 18.10 3.57 24.70
CA ARG A 83 17.55 4.01 25.99
C ARG A 83 17.35 5.54 26.02
N GLY A 84 16.39 6.05 25.26
CA GLY A 84 15.93 7.43 25.35
C GLY A 84 15.03 7.63 26.57
N GLN A 85 15.38 8.61 27.40
CA GLN A 85 14.55 9.08 28.51
C GLN A 85 13.39 9.94 27.94
N GLU A 86 12.19 9.36 27.81
CA GLU A 86 10.94 10.13 27.90
C GLU A 86 9.75 9.18 28.14
N TYR A 87 8.94 9.56 29.12
CA TYR A 87 7.93 8.74 29.81
C TYR A 87 6.65 8.46 29.01
N ILE A 88 6.01 7.33 29.35
CA ILE A 88 4.59 7.22 29.77
C ILE A 88 4.50 6.18 30.92
N LYS A 89 3.57 6.36 31.87
CA LYS A 89 3.39 5.54 33.10
C LYS A 89 2.78 4.13 32.89
N GLU A 90 2.96 3.31 33.94
CA GLU A 90 2.35 2.01 34.34
C GLU A 90 2.84 0.68 33.74
N ASN A 91 3.21 0.59 32.46
CA ASN A 91 3.66 -0.71 31.91
C ASN A 91 4.91 -0.61 31.03
N PRO A 92 6.07 -1.15 31.48
CA PRO A 92 7.32 -1.19 30.71
C PRO A 92 7.19 -1.76 29.30
N TYR A 93 6.25 -2.70 29.12
CA TYR A 93 5.99 -3.33 27.83
C TYR A 93 5.32 -2.37 26.82
N HIS A 94 4.30 -1.61 27.24
CA HIS A 94 3.64 -0.65 26.35
C HIS A 94 4.58 0.49 25.93
N ASN A 95 5.48 0.89 26.83
CA ASN A 95 6.51 1.88 26.51
C ASN A 95 7.46 1.37 25.43
N GLU A 96 7.83 0.08 25.47
CA GLU A 96 8.67 -0.50 24.42
C GLU A 96 7.95 -0.54 23.07
N LEU A 97 6.66 -0.92 23.04
CA LEU A 97 5.83 -0.89 21.82
C LEU A 97 5.82 0.51 21.19
N ILE A 98 5.55 1.54 22.00
CA ILE A 98 5.50 2.94 21.54
C ILE A 98 6.87 3.39 21.05
N ARG A 99 7.95 3.09 21.81
CA ARG A 99 9.32 3.47 21.45
C ARG A 99 9.72 2.87 20.11
N LEU A 100 9.45 1.59 19.90
CA LEU A 100 9.77 0.89 18.67
C LEU A 100 8.94 1.43 17.50
N CYS A 101 7.64 1.62 17.71
CA CYS A 101 6.72 2.16 16.71
C CYS A 101 7.14 3.55 16.19
N ARG A 102 7.67 4.42 17.07
CA ARG A 102 8.17 5.74 16.67
C ARG A 102 9.36 5.72 15.73
N LYS A 103 10.09 4.59 15.65
CA LYS A 103 11.22 4.44 14.73
C LYS A 103 10.77 4.03 13.33
N THR A 104 9.51 3.63 13.15
CA THR A 104 8.97 3.24 11.84
C THR A 104 8.34 4.44 11.15
N GLU A 105 8.38 4.45 9.81
CA GLU A 105 7.74 5.51 9.02
C GLU A 105 6.22 5.51 9.21
N ASP A 106 5.63 4.32 9.32
CA ASP A 106 4.18 4.12 9.33
C ASP A 106 3.55 4.34 10.72
N LYS A 107 4.32 4.18 11.80
CA LYS A 107 3.88 4.31 13.19
C LYS A 107 2.61 3.52 13.53
N ILE A 108 2.59 2.24 13.19
CA ILE A 108 1.43 1.36 13.41
C ILE A 108 1.69 0.33 14.50
N ILE A 109 0.76 0.22 15.44
CA ILE A 109 0.72 -0.81 16.48
C ILE A 109 -0.56 -1.64 16.33
N LEU A 110 -0.43 -2.96 16.31
CA LEU A 110 -1.56 -3.88 16.46
C LEU A 110 -1.70 -4.28 17.94
N LEU A 111 -2.84 -3.97 18.56
CA LEU A 111 -3.05 -4.11 20.01
C LEU A 111 -4.48 -4.51 20.35
N GLU A 112 -4.62 -5.52 21.22
CA GLU A 112 -5.91 -6.02 21.68
C GLU A 112 -6.03 -5.95 23.22
N PRO A 113 -7.04 -5.24 23.78
CA PRO A 113 -7.85 -4.20 23.12
C PRO A 113 -7.06 -2.89 22.96
N LYS A 114 -7.39 -2.06 21.96
CA LYS A 114 -6.68 -0.78 21.67
C LYS A 114 -6.53 0.16 22.85
N ARG A 115 -7.51 0.13 23.77
CA ARG A 115 -7.58 1.01 24.96
C ARG A 115 -6.47 0.77 26.00
N LYS A 116 -5.59 -0.21 25.77
CA LYS A 116 -4.42 -0.49 26.62
C LYS A 116 -3.35 0.61 26.56
N ILE A 117 -3.36 1.45 25.52
CA ILE A 117 -2.53 2.65 25.42
C ILE A 117 -3.46 3.88 25.50
N ASP A 118 -3.08 4.89 26.29
CA ASP A 118 -3.85 6.12 26.44
C ASP A 118 -3.98 6.86 25.08
N LYS A 119 -5.22 7.22 24.74
CA LYS A 119 -5.57 7.94 23.51
C LYS A 119 -4.84 9.26 23.35
N ASN A 120 -4.53 9.96 24.44
CA ASN A 120 -3.79 11.22 24.41
C ASN A 120 -2.36 11.02 23.90
N ILE A 121 -1.74 9.90 24.25
CA ILE A 121 -0.40 9.53 23.75
C ILE A 121 -0.48 9.21 22.27
N ILE A 122 -1.42 8.35 21.90
CA ILE A 122 -1.63 7.91 20.52
C ILE A 122 -1.78 9.14 19.61
N LYS A 123 -2.62 10.11 20.02
CA LYS A 123 -2.84 11.36 19.29
C LYS A 123 -1.60 12.26 19.29
N LYS A 124 -0.93 12.44 20.43
CA LYS A 124 0.27 13.30 20.54
C LYS A 124 1.42 12.80 19.66
N LEU A 125 1.58 11.48 19.54
CA LEU A 125 2.68 10.86 18.81
C LEU A 125 2.33 10.48 17.37
N ASP A 126 1.07 10.68 16.97
CA ASP A 126 0.54 10.31 15.66
C ASP A 126 0.76 8.82 15.36
N ILE A 127 0.29 7.96 16.29
CA ILE A 127 0.40 6.50 16.18
C ILE A 127 -0.95 5.93 15.72
N GLY A 128 -0.94 5.05 14.72
CA GLY A 128 -2.09 4.24 14.36
C GLY A 128 -2.20 3.01 15.26
N VAL A 129 -3.30 2.85 16.01
CA VAL A 129 -3.55 1.65 16.82
C VAL A 129 -4.76 0.89 16.29
N PHE A 130 -4.55 -0.37 15.91
CA PHE A 130 -5.57 -1.23 15.32
C PHE A 130 -5.71 -2.53 16.13
N ASP A 131 -6.93 -3.02 16.27
CA ASP A 131 -7.25 -4.30 16.90
C ASP A 131 -7.66 -5.31 15.83
N SER A 132 -8.05 -6.50 16.28
CA SER A 132 -8.46 -7.55 15.35
C SER A 132 -9.66 -7.16 14.47
N LYS A 133 -10.54 -6.25 14.91
CA LYS A 133 -11.69 -5.80 14.09
C LYS A 133 -11.24 -4.92 12.94
N ASP A 134 -10.32 -3.96 13.15
CA ASP A 134 -9.87 -3.13 12.02
C ASP A 134 -8.97 -3.91 11.06
N VAL A 135 -8.16 -4.83 11.60
CA VAL A 135 -7.37 -5.73 10.75
C VAL A 135 -8.29 -6.47 9.79
N MET A 136 -9.47 -6.90 10.25
CA MET A 136 -10.46 -7.61 9.43
C MET A 136 -11.37 -6.73 8.59
N ASP A 137 -11.33 -5.41 8.76
CA ASP A 137 -12.16 -4.46 7.99
C ASP A 137 -11.60 -4.24 6.58
N VAL A 138 -11.92 -5.17 5.67
CA VAL A 138 -11.44 -5.17 4.28
C VAL A 138 -11.90 -3.93 3.50
N SER A 139 -13.09 -3.41 3.84
CA SER A 139 -13.69 -2.20 3.26
C SER A 139 -13.28 -0.91 3.96
N GLY A 140 -12.48 -1.02 5.02
CA GLY A 140 -12.21 0.07 5.95
C GLY A 140 -11.34 1.17 5.37
N ASN A 141 -11.66 2.41 5.75
CA ASN A 141 -10.80 3.59 5.53
C ASN A 141 -9.71 3.74 6.61
N ASN A 142 -9.30 2.64 7.23
CA ASN A 142 -8.27 2.66 8.26
C ASN A 142 -6.88 2.49 7.62
N ALA A 143 -5.84 3.05 8.24
CA ALA A 143 -4.51 3.07 7.63
C ALA A 143 -3.97 1.64 7.37
N PHE A 144 -4.30 0.67 8.23
CA PHE A 144 -3.89 -0.72 8.02
C PHE A 144 -4.51 -1.32 6.75
N SER A 145 -5.83 -1.19 6.58
CA SER A 145 -6.55 -1.71 5.41
C SER A 145 -6.16 -1.00 4.11
N MET A 146 -5.81 0.29 4.17
CA MET A 146 -5.34 1.05 2.99
C MET A 146 -4.01 0.54 2.40
N TYR A 147 -3.23 -0.23 3.17
CA TYR A 147 -1.97 -0.82 2.70
C TYR A 147 -2.00 -2.37 2.72
N THR A 148 -3.14 -2.98 3.02
CA THR A 148 -3.30 -4.44 3.01
C THR A 148 -4.01 -4.86 1.74
N LEU A 149 -3.40 -5.75 0.96
CA LEU A 149 -3.96 -6.22 -0.29
C LEU A 149 -4.92 -7.42 -0.10
N PRO A 150 -5.94 -7.54 -0.96
CA PRO A 150 -6.39 -6.53 -1.89
C PRO A 150 -7.04 -5.34 -1.15
N VAL A 151 -6.77 -4.12 -1.64
CA VAL A 151 -7.57 -2.94 -1.27
C VAL A 151 -8.81 -2.97 -2.14
N ASN A 152 -9.97 -3.21 -1.54
CA ASN A 152 -11.23 -3.34 -2.28
C ASN A 152 -12.18 -2.21 -1.91
N GLY A 153 -12.69 -1.52 -2.93
CA GLY A 153 -13.79 -0.59 -2.79
C GLY A 153 -13.45 0.67 -2.01
N LYS A 154 -12.18 1.14 -2.06
CA LYS A 154 -11.79 2.36 -1.35
C LYS A 154 -12.51 3.56 -1.96
N SER A 155 -13.56 4.02 -1.29
CA SER A 155 -14.30 5.22 -1.69
C SER A 155 -13.46 6.46 -1.40
N ILE A 156 -13.24 7.27 -2.42
CA ILE A 156 -12.68 8.61 -2.34
C ILE A 156 -13.85 9.57 -2.50
N SER A 157 -14.05 10.42 -1.50
CA SER A 157 -15.09 11.44 -1.50
C SER A 157 -14.69 12.61 -2.38
N GLU A 158 -15.68 13.34 -2.89
CA GLU A 158 -15.41 14.62 -3.52
C GLU A 158 -14.85 15.61 -2.49
N GLY A 159 -13.83 16.39 -2.87
CA GLY A 159 -13.24 17.41 -2.00
C GLY A 159 -12.12 16.93 -1.07
N GLU A 160 -11.73 15.65 -1.10
CA GLU A 160 -10.53 15.17 -0.41
C GLU A 160 -9.26 15.79 -1.03
N ASP A 161 -8.15 15.76 -0.29
CA ASP A 161 -6.88 16.32 -0.75
C ASP A 161 -6.23 15.40 -1.80
N SER A 162 -6.11 15.90 -3.03
CA SER A 162 -5.49 15.16 -4.14
C SER A 162 -4.05 14.77 -3.84
N LYS A 163 -3.30 15.59 -3.06
CA LYS A 163 -1.92 15.25 -2.68
C LYS A 163 -1.88 14.06 -1.71
N ALA A 164 -2.81 13.98 -0.76
CA ALA A 164 -2.91 12.85 0.15
C ALA A 164 -3.23 11.54 -0.60
N ILE A 165 -4.20 11.55 -1.51
CA ILE A 165 -4.53 10.37 -2.34
C ILE A 165 -3.37 9.98 -3.23
N SER A 166 -2.73 10.96 -3.87
CA SER A 166 -1.56 10.79 -4.70
C SER A 166 -0.36 10.20 -3.94
N LYS A 167 -0.11 10.66 -2.72
CA LYS A 167 0.93 10.11 -1.83
C LYS A 167 0.64 8.66 -1.46
N TRP A 168 -0.62 8.35 -1.15
CA TRP A 168 -1.04 6.98 -0.86
C TRP A 168 -0.81 6.04 -2.05
N LEU A 169 -1.29 6.41 -3.24
CA LEU A 169 -1.06 5.63 -4.46
C LEU A 169 0.43 5.51 -4.81
N GLY A 170 1.19 6.59 -4.60
CA GLY A 170 2.62 6.66 -4.85
C GLY A 170 3.44 5.59 -4.13
N ARG A 171 3.02 5.15 -2.93
CA ARG A 171 3.68 4.06 -2.20
C ARG A 171 3.68 2.72 -2.96
N PHE A 172 2.69 2.49 -3.82
CA PHE A 172 2.64 1.30 -4.67
C PHE A 172 3.43 1.46 -5.97
N LEU A 173 3.84 2.68 -6.32
CA LEU A 173 4.54 2.98 -7.58
C LEU A 173 6.03 3.23 -7.40
N GLN A 174 6.48 3.58 -6.20
CA GLN A 174 7.85 4.04 -5.92
C GLN A 174 8.95 3.03 -6.28
N GLU A 175 8.66 1.74 -6.21
CA GLU A 175 9.61 0.66 -6.54
C GLU A 175 9.40 0.09 -7.95
N GLU A 176 8.41 0.59 -8.70
CA GLU A 176 8.08 0.07 -10.02
C GLU A 176 9.07 0.59 -11.06
N ASN A 177 9.73 -0.32 -11.76
CA ASN A 177 10.62 0.02 -12.89
C ASN A 177 9.86 0.10 -14.23
N TYR A 178 8.62 -0.40 -14.23
CA TYR A 178 7.77 -0.49 -15.41
C TYR A 178 6.32 -0.25 -15.01
N ILE A 179 5.64 0.64 -15.74
CA ILE A 179 4.25 1.03 -15.48
C ILE A 179 3.49 1.10 -16.81
N GLN A 180 2.31 0.49 -16.87
CA GLN A 180 1.31 0.69 -17.91
C GLN A 180 0.18 1.56 -17.36
N ILE A 181 -0.26 2.55 -18.11
CA ILE A 181 -1.38 3.42 -17.74
C ILE A 181 -2.44 3.30 -18.82
N PHE A 182 -3.61 2.78 -18.43
CA PHE A 182 -4.79 2.70 -19.27
C PHE A 182 -5.76 3.80 -18.84
N ASP A 183 -5.91 4.84 -19.66
CA ASP A 183 -6.87 5.91 -19.40
C ASP A 183 -7.14 6.70 -20.69
N ASN A 184 -8.34 6.54 -21.25
CA ASN A 184 -8.75 7.18 -22.51
C ASN A 184 -8.81 8.71 -22.45
N TYR A 185 -8.70 9.32 -21.27
CA TYR A 185 -8.79 10.77 -21.08
C TYR A 185 -7.46 11.41 -20.67
N LEU A 186 -6.37 10.62 -20.62
CA LEU A 186 -5.06 11.07 -20.19
C LEU A 186 -4.42 12.06 -21.18
N LEU A 187 -4.54 11.85 -22.49
CA LEU A 187 -3.93 12.71 -23.53
C LEU A 187 -4.71 14.00 -23.77
N THR A 188 -4.93 14.75 -22.69
CA THR A 188 -5.50 16.11 -22.63
C THR A 188 -4.55 16.98 -21.81
N LYS A 189 -4.66 18.32 -21.89
CA LYS A 189 -3.84 19.23 -21.07
C LYS A 189 -4.03 18.97 -19.58
N GLU A 190 -5.29 18.79 -19.15
CA GLU A 190 -5.61 18.44 -17.76
C GLU A 190 -5.07 17.04 -17.39
N GLY A 191 -5.28 16.03 -18.22
CA GLY A 191 -4.83 14.66 -17.97
C GLY A 191 -3.32 14.53 -17.84
N ILE A 192 -2.56 15.19 -18.71
CA ILE A 192 -1.08 15.24 -18.63
C ILE A 192 -0.63 16.01 -17.39
N ALA A 193 -1.34 17.07 -16.99
CA ALA A 193 -1.07 17.77 -15.74
C ALA A 193 -1.32 16.88 -14.51
N TYR A 194 -2.36 16.05 -14.53
CA TYR A 194 -2.62 15.08 -13.45
C TYR A 194 -1.52 14.02 -13.37
N LEU A 195 -1.13 13.45 -14.51
CA LEU A 195 -0.02 12.50 -14.61
C LEU A 195 1.27 13.09 -14.00
N LYS A 196 1.63 14.31 -14.42
CA LYS A 196 2.80 15.05 -13.92
C LYS A 196 2.74 15.31 -12.42
N ASN A 197 1.63 15.87 -11.94
CA ASN A 197 1.54 16.41 -10.58
C ASN A 197 1.27 15.34 -9.52
N TYR A 198 0.68 14.21 -9.89
CA TYR A 198 0.17 13.23 -8.93
C TYR A 198 0.65 11.80 -9.11
N ILE A 199 1.20 11.44 -10.27
CA ILE A 199 1.70 10.08 -10.52
C ILE A 199 3.23 10.09 -10.68
N LEU A 200 3.76 10.79 -11.68
CA LEU A 200 5.18 10.73 -12.06
C LEU A 200 6.14 11.11 -10.94
N ARG A 201 5.73 12.01 -10.03
CA ARG A 201 6.56 12.40 -8.88
C ARG A 201 6.90 11.27 -7.91
N TYR A 202 6.19 10.14 -7.98
CA TYR A 202 6.44 8.93 -7.18
C TYR A 202 6.99 7.80 -8.03
N VAL A 203 7.27 8.02 -9.31
CA VAL A 203 7.87 7.02 -10.19
C VAL A 203 9.35 7.33 -10.30
N GLN A 204 10.20 6.35 -10.05
CA GLN A 204 11.65 6.53 -10.11
C GLN A 204 12.14 6.93 -11.50
N ASP A 205 13.21 7.73 -11.54
CA ASP A 205 13.89 8.09 -12.78
C ASP A 205 14.36 6.81 -13.51
N GLY A 206 14.28 6.81 -14.83
CA GLY A 206 14.63 5.68 -15.70
C GLY A 206 13.51 4.65 -15.89
N ALA A 207 12.39 4.74 -15.16
CA ALA A 207 11.29 3.79 -15.34
C ALA A 207 10.69 3.84 -16.75
N GLN A 208 10.26 2.68 -17.23
CA GLN A 208 9.54 2.53 -18.50
C GLN A 208 8.04 2.78 -18.29
N ILE A 209 7.45 3.71 -19.04
CA ILE A 209 6.05 4.10 -18.88
C ILE A 209 5.32 3.95 -20.21
N ASN A 210 4.39 3.02 -20.27
CA ASN A 210 3.54 2.80 -21.43
C ASN A 210 2.16 3.40 -21.19
N ILE A 211 1.75 4.35 -22.03
CA ILE A 211 0.45 5.01 -21.93
C ILE A 211 -0.45 4.50 -23.05
N TYR A 212 -1.62 3.97 -22.68
CA TYR A 212 -2.68 3.56 -23.59
C TYR A 212 -3.86 4.52 -23.43
N SER A 213 -4.10 5.34 -24.44
CA SER A 213 -5.09 6.42 -24.35
C SER A 213 -5.65 6.81 -25.71
N CYS A 214 -6.75 7.55 -25.73
CA CYS A 214 -7.31 8.12 -26.95
C CYS A 214 -6.81 9.56 -27.11
N LEU A 215 -6.50 9.93 -28.36
CA LEU A 215 -6.24 11.32 -28.69
C LEU A 215 -7.56 12.12 -28.62
N ASN A 216 -7.48 13.34 -28.09
CA ASN A 216 -8.59 14.29 -28.17
C ASN A 216 -8.15 15.48 -29.01
N ASP A 217 -8.34 15.39 -30.33
CA ASP A 217 -7.91 16.40 -31.30
C ASP A 217 -8.51 17.79 -31.04
N SER A 218 -9.60 17.89 -30.27
CA SER A 218 -10.17 19.18 -29.85
C SER A 218 -9.34 19.90 -28.78
N ASP A 219 -8.42 19.22 -28.09
CA ASP A 219 -7.55 19.79 -27.06
C ASP A 219 -6.07 19.69 -27.43
N LEU A 220 -5.59 18.48 -27.76
CA LEU A 220 -4.21 18.21 -28.17
C LEU A 220 -4.18 17.27 -29.36
N ASN A 221 -3.44 17.66 -30.40
CA ASN A 221 -3.11 16.77 -31.50
C ASN A 221 -1.83 15.94 -31.19
N GLU A 222 -1.53 14.95 -32.04
CA GLU A 222 -0.41 14.03 -31.84
C GLU A 222 0.96 14.75 -31.77
N GLN A 223 1.17 15.79 -32.59
CA GLN A 223 2.43 16.54 -32.59
C GLN A 223 2.62 17.30 -31.28
N GLN A 224 1.57 17.91 -30.75
CA GLN A 224 1.60 18.61 -29.46
C GLN A 224 1.89 17.64 -28.31
N VAL A 225 1.25 16.46 -28.31
CA VAL A 225 1.56 15.40 -27.33
C VAL A 225 3.04 15.00 -27.40
N LYS A 226 3.56 14.75 -28.61
CA LYS A 226 4.98 14.43 -28.81
C LYS A 226 5.92 15.51 -28.28
N GLN A 227 5.61 16.79 -28.53
CA GLN A 227 6.39 17.91 -28.03
C GLN A 227 6.39 17.98 -26.50
N ILE A 228 5.25 17.81 -25.85
CA ILE A 228 5.14 17.84 -24.38
C ILE A 228 6.02 16.76 -23.75
N PHE A 229 5.94 15.51 -24.23
CA PHE A 229 6.74 14.41 -23.69
C PHE A 229 8.24 14.48 -24.05
N GLN A 230 8.65 15.44 -24.89
CA GLN A 230 10.05 15.78 -25.15
C GLN A 230 10.60 16.89 -24.25
N GLU A 231 9.77 17.55 -23.44
CA GLU A 231 10.25 18.56 -22.48
C GLU A 231 11.18 17.92 -21.42
N ASP A 232 12.14 18.70 -20.91
CA ASP A 232 13.18 18.22 -19.99
C ASP A 232 12.63 17.52 -18.74
N TYR A 233 11.45 17.94 -18.27
CA TYR A 233 10.78 17.30 -17.15
C TYR A 233 10.50 15.81 -17.41
N TYR A 234 10.06 15.45 -18.62
CA TYR A 234 9.62 14.10 -18.97
C TYR A 234 10.78 13.19 -19.41
N LYS A 235 11.93 13.75 -19.79
CA LYS A 235 13.13 12.99 -20.20
C LYS A 235 13.70 12.07 -19.11
N LYS A 236 13.24 12.22 -17.88
CA LYS A 236 13.58 11.33 -16.76
C LYS A 236 13.02 9.92 -16.93
N TRP A 237 11.99 9.73 -17.73
CA TRP A 237 11.33 8.43 -17.93
C TRP A 237 11.34 8.01 -19.41
N MET A 238 11.22 6.72 -19.65
CA MET A 238 11.15 6.15 -21.00
C MET A 238 9.69 5.95 -21.40
N PHE A 239 9.10 6.93 -22.10
CA PHE A 239 7.69 6.86 -22.51
C PHE A 239 7.49 6.11 -23.83
N SER A 240 6.48 5.24 -23.87
CA SER A 240 5.85 4.76 -25.11
C SER A 240 4.36 5.08 -25.08
N ILE A 241 3.84 5.75 -26.11
CA ILE A 241 2.43 6.16 -26.17
C ILE A 241 1.73 5.37 -27.27
N TRP A 242 0.66 4.66 -26.89
CA TRP A 242 -0.17 3.83 -27.75
C TRP A 242 -1.55 4.47 -27.88
N LEU A 243 -1.90 4.87 -29.10
CA LEU A 243 -3.20 5.47 -29.39
C LEU A 243 -4.27 4.39 -29.57
N VAL A 244 -5.28 4.40 -28.70
CA VAL A 244 -6.44 3.50 -28.76
C VAL A 244 -7.48 4.09 -29.71
N LYS A 245 -7.88 3.31 -30.72
CA LYS A 245 -8.76 3.77 -31.82
C LYS A 245 -10.17 4.13 -31.37
N SER A 246 -10.73 3.42 -30.40
CA SER A 246 -12.09 3.66 -29.91
C SER A 246 -12.15 3.58 -28.39
N LYS A 247 -12.86 4.55 -27.79
CA LYS A 247 -13.13 4.59 -26.34
C LYS A 247 -13.97 3.39 -25.85
N LYS A 248 -14.66 2.70 -26.76
CA LYS A 248 -15.46 1.50 -26.45
C LYS A 248 -14.57 0.27 -26.26
N ASP A 249 -13.36 0.29 -26.79
CA ASP A 249 -12.48 -0.88 -26.86
C ASP A 249 -11.59 -0.97 -25.61
N SER A 250 -11.55 0.09 -24.78
CA SER A 250 -10.75 0.17 -23.56
C SER A 250 -11.48 0.96 -22.48
N HIS A 251 -12.37 0.32 -21.72
CA HIS A 251 -13.05 0.96 -20.58
C HIS A 251 -12.26 0.92 -19.27
N ALA A 252 -11.30 -0.01 -19.18
CA ALA A 252 -10.47 -0.19 -18.00
C ALA A 252 -9.62 1.06 -17.75
N ARG A 253 -9.72 1.59 -16.52
CA ARG A 253 -8.91 2.71 -16.04
C ARG A 253 -8.00 2.20 -14.94
N SER A 254 -6.75 1.95 -15.29
CA SER A 254 -5.79 1.32 -14.39
C SER A 254 -4.38 1.84 -14.58
N ILE A 255 -3.60 1.74 -13.51
CA ILE A 255 -2.15 1.86 -13.50
C ILE A 255 -1.62 0.49 -13.09
N GLU A 256 -0.84 -0.14 -13.95
CA GLU A 256 -0.37 -1.52 -13.79
C GLU A 256 1.15 -1.53 -13.75
N GLY A 257 1.69 -1.83 -12.58
CA GLY A 257 3.11 -2.09 -12.36
C GLY A 257 3.43 -3.58 -12.43
N SER A 258 4.69 -3.93 -12.17
CA SER A 258 5.14 -5.31 -12.04
C SER A 258 4.61 -6.01 -10.79
N LYS A 259 4.41 -5.29 -9.68
CA LYS A 259 3.93 -5.82 -8.40
C LYS A 259 2.47 -5.53 -8.15
N TYR A 260 1.92 -4.43 -8.68
CA TYR A 260 0.58 -3.98 -8.34
C TYR A 260 -0.28 -3.57 -9.54
N ILE A 261 -1.59 -3.78 -9.41
CA ILE A 261 -2.62 -3.23 -10.31
C ILE A 261 -3.46 -2.26 -9.49
N ILE A 262 -3.52 -1.00 -9.90
CA ILE A 262 -4.32 0.06 -9.29
C ILE A 262 -5.44 0.40 -10.26
N GLN A 263 -6.67 0.03 -9.92
CA GLN A 263 -7.86 0.41 -10.68
C GLN A 263 -8.49 1.65 -10.07
N ILE A 264 -8.75 2.65 -10.91
CA ILE A 264 -9.35 3.92 -10.50
C ILE A 264 -10.54 4.15 -11.40
N ASP A 265 -11.77 4.11 -10.86
CA ASP A 265 -12.97 4.19 -11.69
C ASP A 265 -13.03 5.46 -12.54
N ARG A 266 -12.45 6.57 -12.07
CA ARG A 266 -12.36 7.84 -12.81
C ARG A 266 -11.05 8.04 -13.57
N GLY A 267 -10.13 7.08 -13.52
CA GLY A 267 -8.77 7.27 -14.04
C GLY A 267 -8.07 8.44 -13.34
N LEU A 268 -7.15 9.11 -14.03
CA LEU A 268 -6.39 10.22 -13.46
C LEU A 268 -7.24 11.47 -13.20
N SER A 269 -8.46 11.54 -13.75
CA SER A 269 -9.39 12.63 -13.42
C SER A 269 -9.84 12.63 -11.95
N VAL A 270 -9.57 11.56 -11.17
CA VAL A 270 -9.79 11.53 -9.73
C VAL A 270 -9.17 12.73 -9.00
N PHE A 271 -8.04 13.24 -9.48
CA PHE A 271 -7.33 14.33 -8.82
C PHE A 271 -8.00 15.69 -8.97
N GLY A 272 -9.08 15.76 -9.75
CA GLY A 272 -9.99 16.90 -9.87
C GLY A 272 -9.32 18.24 -10.06
N ARG A 273 -9.97 19.32 -9.60
CA ARG A 273 -9.52 20.70 -9.81
C ARG A 273 -9.08 21.33 -8.50
N SER A 274 -8.15 22.28 -8.59
CA SER A 274 -7.67 23.04 -7.42
C SER A 274 -7.14 22.18 -6.27
N GLY A 275 -6.56 21.02 -6.59
CA GLY A 275 -6.01 20.09 -5.60
C GLY A 275 -7.06 19.28 -4.83
N LYS A 276 -8.30 19.25 -5.31
CA LYS A 276 -9.42 18.53 -4.70
C LYS A 276 -9.91 17.39 -5.57
N THR A 277 -10.18 16.25 -4.96
CA THR A 277 -10.58 15.02 -5.66
C THR A 277 -12.02 15.09 -6.17
N PHE A 278 -12.29 14.36 -7.25
CA PHE A 278 -13.65 13.93 -7.59
C PHE A 278 -13.97 12.58 -6.95
N GLN A 279 -15.26 12.33 -6.68
CA GLN A 279 -15.69 11.08 -6.08
C GLN A 279 -15.34 9.88 -6.96
N THR A 280 -14.66 8.87 -6.42
CA THR A 280 -14.33 7.65 -7.16
C THR A 280 -14.18 6.44 -6.22
N VAL A 281 -14.03 5.26 -6.81
CA VAL A 281 -13.62 4.05 -6.10
C VAL A 281 -12.25 3.62 -6.62
N ILE A 282 -11.38 3.23 -5.70
CA ILE A 282 -10.06 2.71 -6.00
C ILE A 282 -9.96 1.27 -5.49
N ASN A 283 -9.42 0.40 -6.34
CA ASN A 283 -9.04 -0.96 -5.97
C ASN A 283 -7.55 -1.18 -6.23
N ILE A 284 -6.87 -1.93 -5.36
CA ILE A 284 -5.44 -2.25 -5.51
C ILE A 284 -5.22 -3.73 -5.27
N PHE A 285 -4.55 -4.40 -6.20
CA PHE A 285 -4.29 -5.84 -6.17
C PHE A 285 -2.81 -6.14 -6.39
N GLN A 286 -2.35 -7.31 -5.93
CA GLN A 286 -1.07 -7.84 -6.40
C GLN A 286 -1.17 -8.23 -7.87
N ASN A 287 -0.16 -7.85 -8.64
CA ASN A 287 0.01 -8.33 -9.99
C ASN A 287 0.72 -9.70 -9.92
N ASN A 288 -0.05 -10.78 -9.84
CA ASN A 288 0.46 -12.15 -9.69
C ASN A 288 1.06 -12.73 -10.98
N GLY A 289 1.61 -11.88 -11.86
CA GLY A 289 2.30 -12.32 -13.05
C GLY A 289 1.39 -12.96 -14.09
N MET A 290 0.30 -12.28 -14.49
CA MET A 290 -0.08 -12.44 -15.89
C MET A 290 1.10 -11.92 -16.71
N GLN A 291 1.80 -12.86 -17.37
CA GLN A 291 2.91 -12.60 -18.28
C GLN A 291 2.68 -11.29 -19.01
N ARG A 292 3.70 -10.41 -19.00
CA ARG A 292 3.84 -9.24 -19.85
C ARG A 292 2.81 -9.28 -20.97
N THR A 293 1.66 -8.62 -20.81
CA THR A 293 0.81 -8.35 -21.96
C THR A 293 1.48 -7.21 -22.72
N ILE A 294 2.67 -7.50 -23.26
CA ILE A 294 3.08 -6.91 -24.51
C ILE A 294 2.02 -7.45 -25.46
N LEU A 295 0.95 -6.70 -25.65
CA LEU A 295 0.07 -6.89 -26.79
C LEU A 295 1.00 -6.78 -28.01
N LYS A 296 1.49 -7.92 -28.50
CA LYS A 296 2.23 -7.98 -29.76
C LYS A 296 1.30 -7.36 -30.80
N GLU A 297 1.84 -6.61 -31.75
CA GLU A 297 1.10 -6.02 -32.88
C GLU A 297 0.07 -7.00 -33.49
N SER A 298 0.40 -8.30 -33.50
CA SER A 298 -0.45 -9.41 -33.95
C SER A 298 -1.74 -9.65 -33.16
N GLN A 299 -1.85 -9.14 -31.92
CA GLN A 299 -3.07 -9.19 -31.10
C GLN A 299 -3.91 -7.91 -31.25
N LEU A 300 -3.28 -6.76 -31.54
CA LEU A 300 -3.98 -5.53 -31.92
C LEU A 300 -4.68 -5.67 -33.29
N SER A 301 -4.06 -6.38 -34.23
CA SER A 301 -4.67 -6.63 -35.55
C SER A 301 -5.94 -7.48 -35.52
N LYS A 302 -6.21 -8.22 -34.44
CA LYS A 302 -7.44 -9.02 -34.27
C LYS A 302 -8.61 -8.22 -33.67
N LEU A 303 -8.36 -7.05 -33.08
CA LEU A 303 -9.38 -6.09 -32.66
C LEU A 303 -9.74 -5.08 -33.77
N ILE A 304 -9.02 -5.12 -34.89
CA ILE A 304 -9.20 -4.26 -36.08
C ILE A 304 -9.66 -5.13 -37.26
N GLY A 305 -10.55 -6.08 -37.00
CA GLY A 305 -11.30 -6.82 -38.01
C GLY A 305 -12.69 -6.24 -38.14
#